data_AF-A0A2N3E3B9-F1
#
_entry.id   AF-A0A2N3E3B9-F1
#
_cell.length_a   1.000
_cell.length_b   1.000
_cell.length_c   1.000
_cell.angle_alpha   90.00
_cell.angle_beta   90.00
_cell.angle_gamma   90.00
#
_symmetry.space_group_name_H-M   'P 1'
#
loop_
_entity.id
_entity.type
_entity.pdbx_description
1 polymer ?
#
loop_
_entity_poly.entity_id
_entity_poly.type
_entity_poly.pdbx_seq_one_letter_code
_entity_poly.pdbx_strand_id
1 'polypeptide(L)'
;MELVQDRSGDQMPAWLAGKTPDDIYRSPLEIAWTFDYLMSGDKIEDLYRRAKQDQWNSDERLPWDMTVDPSRPMINDDQDIYHRMPFFQKLSKSQQENFTAHSTAQLLSQFLHGEQGALMTAACITHSVPDATAKLYAATQTMDEARHVEVFAKYCDKVAMVYPMSGWLKQLIDATLKADRYEKIMIGMNMIVEGLALGAFNNMYRSTQCELLKQLTFNVMRDESRHVSFGHAYLGPVIAGLPEDEVEDLAAFAFEAIRILAFAGTAGTIASRVDPGFMLVLQNCEIDPDDFFAGLKDAEELGITRQLPPGQIHSLEHLMLPALARVGLLTPHIRKQYDEAGIPVSEDPRILHAMEGGHPVAA
;
A
#
# COMPACT_ATOMS: atom_id res chain seq x y z
N MET A 1 -30.70 10.46 21.91
CA MET A 1 -30.11 10.22 20.57
C MET A 1 -31.27 10.04 19.61
N GLU A 2 -31.37 10.89 18.58
CA GLU A 2 -32.52 10.94 17.67
C GLU A 2 -32.56 9.70 16.76
N LEU A 3 -33.75 9.19 16.48
CA LEU A 3 -33.98 7.96 15.71
C LEU A 3 -34.83 8.26 14.47
N VAL A 4 -34.52 7.59 13.36
CA VAL A 4 -35.27 7.68 12.08
C VAL A 4 -35.50 6.31 11.48
N GLN A 5 -36.52 6.17 10.63
CA GLN A 5 -36.83 4.93 9.92
C GLN A 5 -36.04 4.82 8.61
N ASP A 6 -35.37 3.69 8.38
CA ASP A 6 -34.69 3.43 7.11
C ASP A 6 -35.64 3.00 5.99
N ARG A 7 -35.08 2.66 4.82
CA ARG A 7 -35.86 2.27 3.63
C ARG A 7 -36.69 0.98 3.81
N SER A 8 -36.41 0.19 4.84
CA SER A 8 -37.19 -1.00 5.27
C SER A 8 -38.21 -0.72 6.37
N GLY A 9 -38.16 0.48 6.97
CA GLY A 9 -39.09 0.93 8.01
C GLY A 9 -38.58 0.77 9.45
N ASP A 10 -37.33 0.36 9.67
CA ASP A 10 -36.76 0.14 11.01
C ASP A 10 -36.13 1.41 11.59
N GLN A 11 -36.31 1.65 12.91
CA GLN A 11 -35.74 2.83 13.59
C GLN A 11 -34.25 2.64 13.92
N MET A 12 -33.40 3.55 13.46
CA MET A 12 -31.97 3.56 13.75
C MET A 12 -31.46 4.93 14.18
N PRO A 13 -30.25 5.04 14.79
CA PRO A 13 -29.67 6.34 15.09
C PRO A 13 -29.69 7.16 13.82
N ALA A 14 -30.20 8.38 13.88
CA ALA A 14 -30.30 9.24 12.70
C ALA A 14 -28.99 9.29 11.89
N TRP A 15 -27.84 9.13 12.55
CA TRP A 15 -26.52 9.12 11.91
C TRP A 15 -26.13 7.83 11.15
N LEU A 16 -26.89 6.75 11.21
CA LEU A 16 -26.65 5.47 10.52
C LEU A 16 -27.70 5.12 9.44
N ALA A 17 -28.78 5.89 9.33
CA ALA A 17 -29.88 5.68 8.38
C ALA A 17 -29.45 5.56 6.92
N GLY A 18 -29.71 4.39 6.32
CA GLY A 18 -29.50 4.16 4.89
C GLY A 18 -28.03 4.19 4.45
N LYS A 19 -27.08 4.06 5.38
CA LYS A 19 -25.69 3.85 4.99
C LYS A 19 -25.54 2.46 4.35
N THR A 20 -25.38 2.42 3.02
CA THR A 20 -24.46 1.52 2.30
C THR A 20 -23.16 2.30 2.10
N PRO A 21 -22.16 2.05 2.93
CA PRO A 21 -21.02 2.93 3.14
C PRO A 21 -19.71 2.14 2.98
N ASP A 22 -18.76 2.46 2.11
CA ASP A 22 -17.50 1.68 2.12
C ASP A 22 -16.67 1.85 3.42
N ASP A 23 -17.15 2.70 4.34
CA ASP A 23 -17.61 2.37 5.72
C ASP A 23 -17.34 3.60 6.58
N ILE A 24 -18.40 4.35 6.90
CA ILE A 24 -18.25 5.61 7.64
C ILE A 24 -18.00 5.28 9.12
N TYR A 25 -16.76 5.43 9.56
CA TYR A 25 -16.36 5.16 10.93
C TYR A 25 -16.62 6.35 11.85
N ARG A 26 -17.00 6.06 13.09
CA ARG A 26 -16.71 6.96 14.19
C ARG A 26 -15.23 6.75 14.53
N SER A 27 -14.37 7.66 14.10
CA SER A 27 -12.98 7.66 14.53
C SER A 27 -12.86 8.47 15.83
N PRO A 28 -12.45 7.87 16.95
CA PRO A 28 -12.17 8.57 18.20
C PRO A 28 -10.74 9.14 18.19
N LEU A 29 -10.34 9.79 17.10
CA LEU A 29 -9.02 10.41 17.05
C LEU A 29 -9.02 11.67 17.91
N GLU A 30 -8.06 11.74 18.83
CA GLU A 30 -7.79 12.95 19.58
C GLU A 30 -7.40 14.08 18.62
N ILE A 31 -7.95 15.27 18.86
CA ILE A 31 -7.54 16.48 18.15
C ILE A 31 -6.39 17.09 18.93
N ALA A 32 -5.19 17.03 18.38
CA ALA A 32 -4.04 17.69 18.99
C ALA A 32 -3.91 19.11 18.43
N TRP A 33 -4.35 20.11 19.19
CA TRP A 33 -4.07 21.51 18.84
C TRP A 33 -2.74 21.94 19.46
N THR A 34 -1.83 22.42 18.63
CA THR A 34 -0.54 22.97 19.06
C THR A 34 -0.38 24.41 18.58
N PHE A 35 0.22 25.23 19.42
CA PHE A 35 0.57 26.63 19.16
C PHE A 35 2.08 26.86 19.20
N ASP A 36 2.86 25.79 19.27
CA ASP A 36 4.30 25.86 19.06
C ASP A 36 4.55 25.94 17.55
N TYR A 37 4.86 27.14 17.07
CA TYR A 37 5.08 27.40 15.64
C TYR A 37 6.56 27.36 15.26
N LEU A 38 7.44 27.01 16.20
CA LEU A 38 8.85 26.81 15.91
C LEU A 38 9.02 25.47 15.20
N MET A 39 9.76 25.49 14.09
CA MET A 39 10.12 24.25 13.42
C MET A 39 11.17 23.51 14.26
N SER A 40 11.10 22.17 14.24
CA SER A 40 11.92 21.29 15.07
C SER A 40 13.42 21.34 14.74
N GLY A 41 13.81 21.81 13.55
CA GLY A 41 15.21 21.81 13.09
C GLY A 41 15.78 20.42 12.80
N ASP A 42 14.92 19.40 12.71
CA ASP A 42 15.29 18.00 12.53
C ASP A 42 14.98 17.48 11.11
N LYS A 43 15.09 16.15 10.93
CA LYS A 43 14.82 15.47 9.66
C LYS A 43 13.39 15.70 9.14
N ILE A 44 12.41 15.97 10.02
CA ILE A 44 11.01 16.22 9.64
C ILE A 44 10.88 17.58 8.97
N GLU A 45 11.58 18.60 9.48
CA GLU A 45 11.63 19.90 8.83
C GLU A 45 12.27 19.82 7.43
N ASP A 46 13.36 19.07 7.29
CA ASP A 46 14.02 18.84 5.99
C ASP A 46 13.11 18.10 5.01
N LEU A 47 12.36 17.10 5.49
CA LEU A 47 11.34 16.41 4.70
C LEU A 47 10.24 17.39 4.25
N TYR A 48 9.75 18.27 5.13
CA TYR A 48 8.72 19.26 4.80
C TYR A 48 9.21 20.29 3.79
N ARG A 49 10.45 20.77 3.94
CA ARG A 49 11.07 21.69 2.96
C ARG A 49 11.16 21.06 1.58
N ARG A 50 11.62 19.80 1.49
CA ARG A 50 11.70 19.05 0.23
C ARG A 50 10.31 18.79 -0.37
N ALA A 51 9.35 18.31 0.43
CA ALA A 51 7.99 18.04 -0.04
C ALA A 51 7.32 19.28 -0.65
N LYS A 52 7.55 20.48 -0.09
CA LYS A 52 7.08 21.73 -0.69
C LYS A 52 7.78 22.09 -1.99
N GLN A 53 9.10 21.92 -2.06
CA GLN A 53 9.90 22.26 -3.23
C GLN A 53 9.63 21.33 -4.41
N ASP A 54 9.38 20.05 -4.12
CA ASP A 54 9.20 18.98 -5.09
C ASP A 54 7.72 18.75 -5.49
N GLN A 55 6.80 19.63 -5.06
CA GLN A 55 5.42 19.58 -5.52
C GLN A 55 5.33 19.63 -7.06
N TRP A 56 4.42 18.84 -7.61
CA TRP A 56 4.21 18.76 -9.06
C TRP A 56 2.72 18.73 -9.43
N ASN A 57 2.40 19.34 -10.57
CA ASN A 57 1.06 19.33 -11.16
C ASN A 57 0.95 18.18 -12.16
N SER A 58 -0.03 17.29 -11.97
CA SER A 58 -0.19 16.10 -12.81
C SER A 58 -0.46 16.44 -14.28
N ASP A 59 -1.23 17.51 -14.54
CA ASP A 59 -1.65 17.91 -15.87
C ASP A 59 -0.50 18.50 -16.70
N GLU A 60 0.50 19.08 -16.02
CA GLU A 60 1.69 19.66 -16.66
C GLU A 60 2.84 18.66 -16.74
N ARG A 61 2.94 17.76 -15.74
CA ARG A 61 4.09 16.87 -15.58
C ARG A 61 3.98 15.59 -16.39
N LEU A 62 2.77 15.07 -16.58
CA LEU A 62 2.55 13.77 -17.21
C LEU A 62 1.97 13.94 -18.63
N PRO A 63 2.47 13.17 -19.62
CA PRO A 63 2.04 13.27 -21.01
C PRO A 63 0.70 12.53 -21.22
N TRP A 64 -0.40 13.10 -20.72
CA TRP A 64 -1.73 12.49 -20.75
C TRP A 64 -2.34 12.32 -22.15
N ASP A 65 -1.74 12.91 -23.18
CA ASP A 65 -2.09 12.74 -24.59
C ASP A 65 -1.57 11.43 -25.18
N MET A 66 -0.63 10.75 -24.51
CA MET A 66 -0.16 9.43 -24.91
C MET A 66 -1.30 8.41 -24.89
N THR A 67 -1.40 7.64 -25.98
CA THR A 67 -2.35 6.53 -26.07
C THR A 67 -1.84 5.36 -25.23
N VAL A 68 -2.68 4.90 -24.31
CA VAL A 68 -2.46 3.65 -23.58
C VAL A 68 -3.31 2.59 -24.26
N ASP A 69 -2.65 1.60 -24.86
CA ASP A 69 -3.31 0.46 -25.49
C ASP A 69 -3.25 -0.73 -24.53
N PRO A 70 -4.34 -1.03 -23.79
CA PRO A 70 -4.34 -2.12 -22.82
C PRO A 70 -4.21 -3.49 -23.48
N SER A 71 -4.40 -3.62 -24.80
CA SER A 71 -4.18 -4.88 -25.53
C SER A 71 -2.70 -5.20 -25.79
N ARG A 72 -1.80 -4.26 -25.51
CA ARG A 72 -0.35 -4.47 -25.60
C ARG A 72 0.24 -4.74 -24.21
N PRO A 73 1.31 -5.55 -24.11
CA PRO A 73 1.99 -5.78 -22.84
C PRO A 73 2.45 -4.45 -22.22
N MET A 74 1.77 -4.03 -21.14
CA MET A 74 2.18 -2.88 -20.33
C MET A 74 3.36 -3.23 -19.43
N ILE A 75 3.58 -4.52 -19.18
CA ILE A 75 4.59 -5.10 -18.31
C ILE A 75 5.45 -6.03 -19.16
N ASN A 76 6.74 -6.07 -18.88
CA ASN A 76 7.64 -7.04 -19.51
C ASN A 76 7.34 -8.46 -19.01
N ASP A 77 7.00 -9.37 -19.92
CA ASP A 77 6.68 -10.78 -19.64
C ASP A 77 7.78 -11.48 -18.82
N ASP A 78 9.06 -11.18 -19.05
CA ASP A 78 10.19 -11.78 -18.31
C ASP A 78 10.23 -11.35 -16.82
N GLN A 79 9.55 -10.24 -16.51
CA GLN A 79 9.42 -9.68 -15.15
C GLN A 79 8.07 -10.04 -14.51
N ASP A 80 7.22 -10.77 -15.23
CA ASP A 80 5.93 -11.25 -14.75
C ASP A 80 6.04 -12.71 -14.30
N ILE A 81 5.61 -12.98 -13.06
CA ILE A 81 5.66 -14.31 -12.47
C ILE A 81 4.72 -15.29 -13.19
N TYR A 82 3.60 -14.80 -13.74
CA TYR A 82 2.61 -15.66 -14.39
C TYR A 82 3.17 -16.30 -15.66
N HIS A 83 3.91 -15.53 -16.47
CA HIS A 83 4.56 -16.01 -17.70
C HIS A 83 5.60 -17.13 -17.47
N ARG A 84 6.10 -17.26 -16.23
CA ARG A 84 7.02 -18.33 -15.83
C ARG A 84 6.30 -19.62 -15.42
N MET A 85 4.99 -19.59 -15.22
CA MET A 85 4.21 -20.75 -14.79
C MET A 85 3.95 -21.71 -15.95
N PRO A 86 4.21 -23.04 -15.80
CA PRO A 86 3.94 -24.02 -16.85
C PRO A 86 2.47 -24.07 -17.31
N PHE A 87 1.53 -23.79 -16.39
CA PHE A 87 0.10 -23.67 -16.72
C PHE A 87 -0.14 -22.50 -17.68
N PHE A 88 0.39 -21.31 -17.36
CA PHE A 88 0.19 -20.10 -18.13
C PHE A 88 0.75 -20.22 -19.55
N GLN A 89 1.91 -20.86 -19.70
CA GLN A 89 2.54 -21.12 -21.00
C GLN A 89 1.71 -22.03 -21.93
N LYS A 90 0.76 -22.80 -21.38
CA LYS A 90 -0.16 -23.65 -22.17
C LYS A 90 -1.42 -22.91 -22.62
N LEU A 91 -1.71 -21.75 -22.05
CA LEU A 91 -2.84 -20.93 -22.47
C LEU A 91 -2.64 -20.44 -23.91
N SER A 92 -3.74 -20.18 -24.62
CA SER A 92 -3.66 -19.54 -25.93
C SER A 92 -3.00 -18.15 -25.83
N LYS A 93 -2.37 -17.69 -26.91
CA LYS A 93 -1.74 -16.36 -26.95
C LYS A 93 -2.71 -15.25 -26.54
N SER A 94 -3.96 -15.31 -27.01
CA SER A 94 -5.00 -14.35 -26.63
C SER A 94 -5.37 -14.40 -25.16
N GLN A 95 -5.41 -15.60 -24.55
CA GLN A 95 -5.66 -15.72 -23.10
C GLN A 95 -4.51 -15.14 -22.28
N GLN A 96 -3.26 -15.35 -22.71
CA GLN A 96 -2.08 -14.75 -22.06
C GLN A 96 -2.15 -13.22 -22.14
N GLU A 97 -2.36 -12.67 -23.34
CA GLU A 97 -2.47 -11.22 -23.58
C GLU A 97 -3.62 -10.58 -22.76
N ASN A 98 -4.81 -11.19 -22.80
CA ASN A 98 -5.97 -10.70 -22.02
C ASN A 98 -5.69 -10.78 -20.51
N PHE A 99 -5.11 -11.86 -20.03
CA PHE A 99 -4.78 -12.00 -18.61
C PHE A 99 -3.78 -10.96 -18.16
N THR A 100 -2.72 -10.71 -18.93
CA THR A 100 -1.74 -9.67 -18.60
C THR A 100 -2.38 -8.28 -18.57
N ALA A 101 -3.28 -7.96 -19.50
CA ALA A 101 -4.02 -6.70 -19.51
C ALA A 101 -4.91 -6.55 -18.27
N HIS A 102 -5.74 -7.56 -17.99
CA HIS A 102 -6.69 -7.55 -16.88
C HIS A 102 -6.01 -7.60 -15.51
N SER A 103 -4.97 -8.43 -15.34
CA SER A 103 -4.21 -8.51 -14.09
C SER A 103 -3.43 -7.21 -13.81
N THR A 104 -2.87 -6.57 -14.85
CA THR A 104 -2.23 -5.25 -14.70
C THR A 104 -3.26 -4.18 -14.31
N ALA A 105 -4.44 -4.17 -14.94
CA ALA A 105 -5.52 -3.25 -14.58
C ALA A 105 -6.03 -3.48 -13.15
N GLN A 106 -6.11 -4.74 -12.72
CA GLN A 106 -6.48 -5.09 -11.35
C GLN A 106 -5.45 -4.57 -10.35
N LEU A 107 -4.16 -4.73 -10.62
CA LEU A 107 -3.07 -4.19 -9.79
C LEU A 107 -3.10 -2.66 -9.71
N LEU A 108 -3.29 -1.97 -10.85
CA LEU A 108 -3.42 -0.51 -10.89
C LEU A 108 -4.65 -0.02 -10.12
N SER A 109 -5.75 -0.80 -10.13
CA SER A 109 -6.92 -0.52 -9.30
C SER A 109 -6.56 -0.62 -7.81
N GLN A 110 -5.74 -1.59 -7.41
CA GLN A 110 -5.27 -1.69 -6.02
C GLN A 110 -4.39 -0.51 -5.61
N PHE A 111 -3.56 0.01 -6.52
CA PHE A 111 -2.83 1.24 -6.27
C PHE A 111 -3.81 2.38 -5.97
N LEU A 112 -4.75 2.66 -6.88
CA LEU A 112 -5.79 3.68 -6.67
C LEU A 112 -6.50 3.56 -5.30
N HIS A 113 -6.95 2.35 -4.95
CA HIS A 113 -7.66 2.11 -3.67
C HIS A 113 -6.73 2.29 -2.47
N GLY A 114 -5.46 1.89 -2.59
CA GLY A 114 -4.42 2.11 -1.60
C GLY A 114 -4.19 3.60 -1.34
N GLU A 115 -4.01 4.39 -2.40
CA GLU A 115 -3.82 5.84 -2.31
C GLU A 115 -5.01 6.55 -1.66
N GLN A 116 -6.23 6.07 -1.91
CA GLN A 116 -7.41 6.62 -1.24
C GLN A 116 -7.37 6.36 0.27
N GLY A 117 -6.91 5.18 0.69
CA GLY A 117 -6.65 4.88 2.10
C GLY A 117 -5.54 5.75 2.69
N ALA A 118 -4.43 5.91 1.97
CA ALA A 118 -3.31 6.76 2.34
C ALA A 118 -3.78 8.20 2.57
N LEU A 119 -4.54 8.78 1.63
CA LEU A 119 -5.14 10.10 1.75
C LEU A 119 -5.94 10.27 3.05
N MET A 120 -6.82 9.31 3.35
CA MET A 120 -7.65 9.38 4.56
C MET A 120 -6.80 9.29 5.84
N THR A 121 -5.81 8.41 5.88
CA THR A 121 -4.94 8.26 7.06
C THR A 121 -3.98 9.43 7.24
N ALA A 122 -3.42 10.01 6.17
CA ALA A 122 -2.58 11.21 6.22
C ALA A 122 -3.36 12.41 6.77
N ALA A 123 -4.64 12.55 6.38
CA ALA A 123 -5.53 13.54 6.95
C ALA A 123 -5.77 13.31 8.46
N CYS A 124 -5.95 12.06 8.88
CA CYS A 124 -6.03 11.68 10.29
C CYS A 124 -4.75 12.08 11.06
N ILE A 125 -3.56 11.81 10.52
CA ILE A 125 -2.28 12.16 11.15
C ILE A 125 -2.16 13.69 11.30
N THR A 126 -2.49 14.45 10.26
CA THR A 126 -2.49 15.93 10.31
C THR A 126 -3.34 16.45 11.47
N HIS A 127 -4.46 15.79 11.72
CA HIS A 127 -5.38 16.14 12.80
C HIS A 127 -4.85 15.77 14.20
N SER A 128 -4.24 14.59 14.35
CA SER A 128 -3.97 13.98 15.65
C SER A 128 -2.52 14.06 16.13
N VAL A 129 -1.52 14.24 15.25
CA VAL A 129 -0.12 14.28 15.67
C VAL A 129 0.16 15.55 16.50
N PRO A 130 0.77 15.47 17.69
CA PRO A 130 0.92 16.63 18.57
C PRO A 130 2.04 17.60 18.15
N ASP A 131 3.02 17.12 17.39
CA ASP A 131 4.15 17.92 16.92
C ASP A 131 3.77 18.82 15.73
N ALA A 132 4.14 20.10 15.81
CA ALA A 132 3.76 21.10 14.81
C ALA A 132 4.46 20.88 13.45
N THR A 133 5.72 20.45 13.45
CA THR A 133 6.46 20.21 12.21
C THR A 133 5.93 18.96 11.51
N ALA A 134 5.64 17.90 12.28
CA ALA A 134 5.00 16.68 11.80
C ALA A 134 3.61 16.96 11.23
N LYS A 135 2.82 17.85 11.83
CA LYS A 135 1.53 18.30 11.26
C LYS A 135 1.71 18.94 9.88
N LEU A 136 2.68 19.85 9.74
CA LEU A 136 2.95 20.50 8.46
C LEU A 136 3.42 19.51 7.41
N TYR A 137 4.26 18.53 7.79
CA TYR A 137 4.66 17.47 6.90
C TYR A 137 3.47 16.57 6.50
N ALA A 138 2.69 16.09 7.46
CA ALA A 138 1.52 15.25 7.20
C ALA A 138 0.49 15.95 6.30
N ALA A 139 0.37 17.28 6.37
CA ALA A 139 -0.45 18.04 5.44
C ALA A 139 0.10 18.01 4.01
N THR A 140 1.43 18.02 3.82
CA THR A 140 2.02 17.82 2.49
C THR A 140 1.81 16.41 1.98
N GLN A 141 1.94 15.38 2.83
CA GLN A 141 1.59 14.01 2.46
C GLN A 141 0.12 13.90 2.05
N THR A 142 -0.81 14.51 2.80
CA THR A 142 -2.24 14.51 2.44
C THR A 142 -2.49 15.09 1.04
N MET A 143 -1.74 16.13 0.66
CA MET A 143 -1.82 16.69 -0.70
C MET A 143 -1.19 15.75 -1.74
N ASP A 144 -0.05 15.13 -1.42
CA ASP A 144 0.60 14.14 -2.28
C ASP A 144 -0.37 12.96 -2.56
N GLU A 145 -1.02 12.40 -1.54
CA GLU A 145 -1.98 11.29 -1.74
C GLU A 145 -3.24 11.73 -2.49
N ALA A 146 -3.71 12.96 -2.31
CA ALA A 146 -4.82 13.49 -3.10
C ALA A 146 -4.47 13.50 -4.59
N ARG A 147 -3.22 13.88 -4.93
CA ARG A 147 -2.70 13.79 -6.29
C ARG A 147 -2.53 12.33 -6.73
N HIS A 148 -2.08 11.43 -5.87
CA HIS A 148 -1.92 10.02 -6.22
C HIS A 148 -3.25 9.37 -6.62
N VAL A 149 -4.31 9.63 -5.84
CA VAL A 149 -5.68 9.25 -6.19
C VAL A 149 -6.08 9.82 -7.55
N GLU A 150 -5.86 11.11 -7.78
CA GLU A 150 -6.17 11.76 -9.06
C GLU A 150 -5.46 11.09 -10.25
N VAL A 151 -4.15 10.87 -10.16
CA VAL A 151 -3.37 10.33 -11.28
C VAL A 151 -3.66 8.86 -11.54
N PHE A 152 -3.84 8.04 -10.50
CA PHE A 152 -4.20 6.64 -10.71
C PHE A 152 -5.64 6.49 -11.18
N ALA A 153 -6.58 7.33 -10.73
CA ALA A 153 -7.94 7.33 -11.26
C ALA A 153 -7.94 7.66 -12.77
N LYS A 154 -7.23 8.74 -13.15
CA LYS A 154 -7.09 9.15 -14.56
C LYS A 154 -6.37 8.11 -15.42
N TYR A 155 -5.41 7.38 -14.85
CA TYR A 155 -4.73 6.28 -15.54
C TYR A 155 -5.65 5.05 -15.70
N CYS A 156 -6.40 4.68 -14.66
CA CYS A 156 -7.40 3.61 -14.73
C CYS A 156 -8.48 3.90 -15.77
N ASP A 157 -8.95 5.14 -15.88
CA ASP A 157 -9.88 5.57 -16.93
C ASP A 157 -9.29 5.39 -18.34
N LYS A 158 -7.98 5.64 -18.52
CA LYS A 158 -7.28 5.38 -19.78
C LYS A 158 -7.19 3.89 -20.13
N VAL A 159 -7.00 3.05 -19.14
CA VAL A 159 -7.00 1.58 -19.30
C VAL A 159 -8.43 1.05 -19.50
N ALA A 160 -9.45 1.84 -19.15
CA ALA A 160 -10.88 1.53 -19.26
C ALA A 160 -11.31 0.25 -18.50
N MET A 161 -10.56 -0.12 -17.47
CA MET A 161 -10.83 -1.27 -16.61
C MET A 161 -10.54 -0.92 -15.15
N VAL A 162 -11.54 -1.10 -14.28
CA VAL A 162 -11.42 -0.88 -12.84
C VAL A 162 -11.93 -2.11 -12.11
N TYR A 163 -11.14 -2.58 -11.15
CA TYR A 163 -11.47 -3.73 -10.32
C TYR A 163 -11.76 -3.33 -8.86
N PRO A 164 -12.60 -4.10 -8.15
CA PRO A 164 -12.83 -3.88 -6.72
C PRO A 164 -11.55 -3.92 -5.89
N MET A 165 -11.57 -3.20 -4.76
CA MET A 165 -10.53 -3.27 -3.75
C MET A 165 -10.44 -4.68 -3.17
N SER A 166 -9.23 -5.15 -2.97
CA SER A 166 -8.98 -6.45 -2.36
C SER A 166 -9.36 -6.44 -0.88
N GLY A 167 -9.89 -7.57 -0.42
CA GLY A 167 -10.41 -7.68 0.94
C GLY A 167 -9.34 -7.45 2.02
N TRP A 168 -8.12 -7.92 1.78
CA TRP A 168 -6.99 -7.74 2.70
C TRP A 168 -6.51 -6.29 2.75
N LEU A 169 -6.49 -5.60 1.60
CA LEU A 169 -6.07 -4.20 1.54
C LEU A 169 -7.08 -3.34 2.29
N LYS A 170 -8.38 -3.60 2.08
CA LYS A 170 -9.44 -2.99 2.87
C LYS A 170 -9.25 -3.28 4.35
N GLN A 171 -9.02 -4.54 4.74
CA GLN A 171 -8.82 -4.90 6.14
C GLN A 171 -7.65 -4.14 6.80
N LEU A 172 -6.52 -4.01 6.11
CA LEU A 172 -5.34 -3.30 6.60
C LEU A 172 -5.60 -1.79 6.75
N ILE A 173 -6.21 -1.16 5.75
CA ILE A 173 -6.57 0.27 5.80
C ILE A 173 -7.64 0.52 6.87
N ASP A 174 -8.66 -0.33 6.97
CA ASP A 174 -9.68 -0.29 8.01
C ASP A 174 -9.05 -0.36 9.41
N ALA A 175 -8.12 -1.29 9.63
CA ALA A 175 -7.43 -1.44 10.92
C ALA A 175 -6.62 -0.18 11.26
N THR A 176 -5.97 0.42 10.25
CA THR A 176 -5.20 1.65 10.39
C THR A 176 -6.11 2.84 10.71
N LEU A 177 -7.20 3.06 9.95
CA LEU A 177 -8.14 4.17 10.16
C LEU A 177 -8.91 4.08 11.49
N LYS A 178 -9.14 2.87 11.99
CA LYS A 178 -9.82 2.61 13.27
C LYS A 178 -8.89 2.65 14.47
N ALA A 179 -7.58 2.82 14.25
CA ALA A 179 -6.63 2.92 15.35
C ALA A 179 -6.95 4.13 16.25
N ASP A 180 -6.67 3.97 17.54
CA ASP A 180 -7.00 4.93 18.60
C ASP A 180 -5.88 5.95 18.88
N ARG A 181 -4.76 5.82 18.17
CA ARG A 181 -3.53 6.58 18.41
C ARG A 181 -2.84 6.95 17.10
N TYR A 182 -2.26 8.15 17.04
CA TYR A 182 -1.55 8.59 15.84
C TYR A 182 -0.32 7.71 15.54
N GLU A 183 0.34 7.16 16.56
CA GLU A 183 1.48 6.25 16.39
C GLU A 183 1.07 4.99 15.63
N LYS A 184 -0.06 4.37 16.00
CA LYS A 184 -0.60 3.20 15.30
C LYS A 184 -0.99 3.54 13.86
N ILE A 185 -1.59 4.71 13.63
CA ILE A 185 -1.90 5.17 12.26
C ILE A 185 -0.63 5.31 11.42
N MET A 186 0.42 5.93 11.97
CA MET A 186 1.70 6.09 11.27
C MET A 186 2.44 4.76 11.07
N ILE A 187 2.34 3.81 12.01
CA ILE A 187 2.87 2.46 11.83
C ILE A 187 2.14 1.75 10.68
N GLY A 188 0.81 1.77 10.70
CA GLY A 188 -0.02 1.12 9.68
C GLY A 188 0.18 1.75 8.30
N MET A 189 0.12 3.08 8.21
CA MET A 189 0.29 3.78 6.94
C MET A 189 1.78 3.91 6.57
N ASN A 190 2.52 4.81 7.22
CA ASN A 190 3.86 5.23 6.80
C ASN A 190 4.92 4.12 6.80
N MET A 191 4.79 3.09 7.65
CA MET A 191 5.78 2.02 7.73
C MET A 191 5.38 0.75 6.98
N ILE A 192 4.08 0.41 6.97
CA ILE A 192 3.58 -0.83 6.41
C ILE A 192 2.97 -0.62 5.02
N VAL A 193 1.93 0.21 4.90
CA VAL A 193 1.27 0.47 3.61
C VAL A 193 2.18 1.23 2.65
N GLU A 194 2.84 2.32 3.07
CA GLU A 194 3.77 3.03 2.18
C GLU A 194 5.01 2.19 1.87
N GLY A 195 5.45 1.34 2.81
CA GLY A 195 6.49 0.35 2.55
C GLY A 195 6.05 -0.66 1.48
N LEU A 196 4.79 -1.08 1.49
CA LEU A 196 4.22 -1.94 0.45
C LEU A 196 4.20 -1.22 -0.90
N ALA A 197 3.64 -0.01 -0.91
CA ALA A 197 3.44 0.84 -2.07
C ALA A 197 4.78 1.18 -2.74
N LEU A 198 5.75 1.67 -1.97
CA LEU A 198 7.08 2.03 -2.47
C LEU A 198 7.78 0.87 -3.18
N GLY A 199 7.74 -0.34 -2.60
CA GLY A 199 8.28 -1.55 -3.25
C GLY A 199 7.50 -1.94 -4.51
N ALA A 200 6.17 -1.87 -4.47
CA ALA A 200 5.31 -2.20 -5.60
C ALA A 200 5.48 -1.20 -6.77
N PHE A 201 5.55 0.10 -6.49
CA PHE A 201 5.81 1.13 -7.49
C PHE A 201 7.21 1.00 -8.09
N ASN A 202 8.22 0.66 -7.30
CA ASN A 202 9.55 0.37 -7.82
C ASN A 202 9.53 -0.81 -8.79
N ASN A 203 8.85 -1.90 -8.43
CA ASN A 203 8.74 -3.07 -9.29
C ASN A 203 7.97 -2.73 -10.58
N MET A 204 6.85 -1.99 -10.47
CA MET A 204 6.08 -1.50 -11.61
C MET A 204 6.91 -0.60 -12.52
N TYR A 205 7.64 0.38 -11.94
CA TYR A 205 8.55 1.23 -12.68
C TYR A 205 9.56 0.37 -13.43
N ARG A 206 10.17 -0.63 -12.80
CA ARG A 206 11.19 -1.48 -13.45
C ARG A 206 10.63 -2.37 -14.55
N SER A 207 9.42 -2.88 -14.38
CA SER A 207 8.82 -3.86 -15.31
C SER A 207 8.02 -3.22 -16.44
N THR A 208 7.45 -2.02 -16.24
CA THR A 208 6.57 -1.40 -17.22
C THR A 208 7.30 -0.98 -18.49
N GLN A 209 6.64 -1.23 -19.62
CA GLN A 209 7.01 -0.77 -20.97
C GLN A 209 6.18 0.46 -21.40
N CYS A 210 5.19 0.87 -20.60
CA CYS A 210 4.38 2.04 -20.88
C CYS A 210 5.06 3.31 -20.34
N GLU A 211 5.47 4.21 -21.23
CA GLU A 211 6.19 5.43 -20.87
C GLU A 211 5.39 6.34 -19.93
N LEU A 212 4.07 6.48 -20.16
CA LEU A 212 3.22 7.26 -19.25
C LEU A 212 3.20 6.65 -17.84
N LEU A 213 3.07 5.33 -17.72
CA LEU A 213 3.08 4.63 -16.43
C LEU A 213 4.44 4.70 -15.77
N LYS A 214 5.52 4.64 -16.56
CA LYS A 214 6.90 4.81 -16.10
C LYS A 214 7.10 6.17 -15.44
N GLN A 215 6.65 7.25 -16.09
CA GLN A 215 6.74 8.60 -15.54
C GLN A 215 5.83 8.80 -14.34
N LEU A 216 4.60 8.28 -14.38
CA LEU A 216 3.65 8.35 -13.27
C LEU A 216 4.25 7.70 -12.02
N THR A 217 4.63 6.41 -12.13
CA THR A 217 5.22 5.66 -11.01
C THR A 217 6.51 6.28 -10.49
N PHE A 218 7.36 6.83 -11.36
CA PHE A 218 8.55 7.55 -10.92
C PHE A 218 8.25 8.74 -10.03
N ASN A 219 7.26 9.59 -10.39
CA ASN A 219 6.95 10.76 -9.58
C ASN A 219 6.27 10.35 -8.26
N VAL A 220 5.34 9.39 -8.28
CA VAL A 220 4.71 8.84 -7.05
C VAL A 220 5.77 8.23 -6.12
N MET A 221 6.70 7.43 -6.63
CA MET A 221 7.79 6.85 -5.80
C MET A 221 8.65 7.90 -5.10
N ARG A 222 8.88 9.05 -5.72
CA ARG A 222 9.63 10.15 -5.07
C ARG A 222 8.87 10.67 -3.86
N ASP A 223 7.55 10.71 -3.93
CA ASP A 223 6.69 11.15 -2.85
C ASP A 223 6.66 10.09 -1.74
N GLU A 224 6.44 8.81 -2.11
CA GLU A 224 6.45 7.70 -1.16
C GLU A 224 7.76 7.51 -0.41
N SER A 225 8.89 7.75 -1.05
CA SER A 225 10.19 7.70 -0.38
C SER A 225 10.28 8.65 0.81
N ARG A 226 9.59 9.80 0.72
CA ARG A 226 9.50 10.76 1.82
C ARG A 226 8.47 10.32 2.84
N HIS A 227 7.34 9.74 2.44
CA HIS A 227 6.30 9.23 3.35
C HIS A 227 6.84 8.10 4.25
N VAL A 228 7.59 7.16 3.67
CA VAL A 228 8.33 6.13 4.43
C VAL A 228 9.40 6.77 5.32
N SER A 229 10.10 7.78 4.80
CA SER A 229 11.10 8.54 5.58
C SER A 229 10.51 9.22 6.80
N PHE A 230 9.31 9.77 6.67
CA PHE A 230 8.60 10.44 7.73
C PHE A 230 8.22 9.49 8.86
N GLY A 231 7.67 8.32 8.53
CA GLY A 231 7.24 7.31 9.50
C GLY A 231 8.34 6.99 10.51
N HIS A 232 9.50 6.51 10.05
CA HIS A 232 10.56 6.10 10.98
C HIS A 232 11.33 7.29 11.58
N ALA A 233 11.46 8.42 10.87
CA ALA A 233 12.19 9.58 11.39
C ALA A 233 11.45 10.21 12.57
N TYR A 234 10.12 10.23 12.51
CA TYR A 234 9.29 10.76 13.59
C TYR A 234 9.04 9.71 14.68
N LEU A 235 8.68 8.48 14.31
CA LEU A 235 8.34 7.46 15.30
C LEU A 235 9.54 6.91 16.07
N GLY A 236 10.76 6.92 15.49
CA GLY A 236 11.94 6.41 16.19
C GLY A 236 12.18 7.07 17.55
N PRO A 237 12.35 8.41 17.61
CA PRO A 237 12.47 9.13 18.87
C PRO A 237 11.23 9.04 19.77
N VAL A 238 10.03 9.05 19.19
CA VAL A 238 8.77 8.92 19.94
C VAL A 238 8.72 7.59 20.68
N ILE A 239 8.87 6.48 19.96
CA ILE A 239 8.80 5.12 20.52
C ILE A 239 9.92 4.89 21.54
N ALA A 240 11.13 5.41 21.30
CA ALA A 240 12.23 5.30 22.25
C ALA A 240 11.96 6.01 23.59
N GLY A 241 11.02 6.96 23.64
CA GLY A 241 10.62 7.67 24.85
C GLY A 241 9.40 7.07 25.57
N LEU A 242 8.76 6.03 25.00
CA LEU A 242 7.54 5.44 25.57
C LEU A 242 7.84 4.39 26.66
N PRO A 243 6.90 4.18 27.61
CA PRO A 243 6.92 3.03 28.50
C PRO A 243 6.89 1.70 27.74
N GLU A 244 7.46 0.64 28.33
CA GLU A 244 7.57 -0.69 27.70
C GLU A 244 6.20 -1.27 27.30
N ASP A 245 5.17 -1.09 28.12
CA ASP A 245 3.82 -1.55 27.84
C ASP A 245 3.16 -0.82 26.67
N GLU A 246 3.46 0.46 26.48
CA GLU A 246 3.00 1.20 25.30
C GLU A 246 3.76 0.78 24.03
N VAL A 247 5.07 0.55 24.12
CA VAL A 247 5.86 0.02 22.99
C VAL A 247 5.31 -1.34 22.57
N GLU A 248 4.98 -2.21 23.52
CA GLU A 248 4.43 -3.53 23.26
C GLU A 248 3.03 -3.46 22.61
N ASP A 249 2.17 -2.52 23.00
CA ASP A 249 0.87 -2.27 22.33
C ASP A 249 1.05 -1.82 20.86
N LEU A 250 1.99 -0.93 20.59
CA LEU A 250 2.35 -0.51 19.23
C LEU A 250 2.93 -1.67 18.40
N ALA A 251 3.77 -2.50 19.03
CA ALA A 251 4.42 -3.62 18.39
C ALA A 251 3.43 -4.75 18.07
N ALA A 252 2.45 -5.00 18.94
CA ALA A 252 1.33 -5.91 18.70
C ALA A 252 0.45 -5.45 17.53
N PHE A 253 0.16 -4.14 17.44
CA PHE A 253 -0.54 -3.58 16.30
C PHE A 253 0.24 -3.79 14.99
N ALA A 254 1.56 -3.51 15.00
CA ALA A 254 2.42 -3.73 13.84
C ALA A 254 2.43 -5.20 13.41
N PHE A 255 2.54 -6.13 14.36
CA PHE A 255 2.49 -7.56 14.10
C PHE A 255 1.18 -7.96 13.41
N GLU A 256 0.03 -7.53 13.93
CA GLU A 256 -1.27 -7.88 13.34
C GLU A 256 -1.43 -7.33 11.91
N ALA A 257 -0.95 -6.10 11.66
CA ALA A 257 -0.93 -5.52 10.32
C ALA A 257 -0.05 -6.32 9.34
N ILE A 258 1.16 -6.72 9.76
CA ILE A 258 2.02 -7.61 8.97
C ILE A 258 1.38 -8.99 8.78
N ARG A 259 0.69 -9.51 9.79
CA ARG A 259 -0.01 -10.79 9.74
C ARG A 259 -1.10 -10.76 8.65
N ILE A 260 -1.89 -9.69 8.57
CA ILE A 260 -2.88 -9.50 7.48
C ILE A 260 -2.19 -9.62 6.12
N LEU A 261 -1.06 -8.92 5.92
CA LEU A 261 -0.32 -8.95 4.67
C LEU A 261 0.29 -10.31 4.36
N ALA A 262 0.97 -10.94 5.32
CA ALA A 262 1.69 -12.19 5.11
C ALA A 262 0.76 -13.35 4.73
N PHE A 263 -0.47 -13.37 5.28
CA PHE A 263 -1.45 -14.40 4.94
C PHE A 263 -2.39 -14.02 3.79
N ALA A 264 -2.36 -12.76 3.34
CA ALA A 264 -3.02 -12.32 2.12
C ALA A 264 -2.14 -12.39 0.87
N GLY A 265 -0.83 -12.22 1.07
CA GLY A 265 0.14 -11.87 0.03
C GLY A 265 1.03 -13.00 -0.42
N THR A 266 0.47 -13.94 -1.17
CA THR A 266 1.12 -14.44 -2.38
C THR A 266 0.03 -14.62 -3.43
N ALA A 267 0.33 -14.25 -4.67
CA ALA A 267 -0.45 -14.73 -5.81
C ALA A 267 -0.52 -16.26 -5.65
N GLY A 268 -1.71 -16.77 -5.33
CA GLY A 268 -1.93 -18.22 -5.13
C GLY A 268 -2.15 -18.71 -3.73
N THR A 269 -2.20 -17.82 -2.74
CA THR A 269 -2.80 -18.18 -1.45
C THR A 269 -4.32 -18.35 -1.57
N ILE A 270 -4.91 -18.93 -0.53
CA ILE A 270 -6.36 -18.97 -0.30
C ILE A 270 -6.98 -17.56 -0.41
N ALA A 271 -6.25 -16.50 -0.06
CA ALA A 271 -6.75 -15.13 -0.15
C ALA A 271 -7.03 -14.69 -1.60
N SER A 272 -6.26 -15.16 -2.59
CA SER A 272 -6.54 -14.90 -4.01
C SER A 272 -7.81 -15.60 -4.51
N ARG A 273 -8.14 -16.78 -3.96
CA ARG A 273 -9.39 -17.52 -4.28
C ARG A 273 -10.65 -16.80 -3.79
N VAL A 274 -10.53 -15.94 -2.79
CA VAL A 274 -11.64 -15.19 -2.22
C VAL A 274 -11.60 -13.71 -2.60
N ASP A 275 -10.62 -13.27 -3.39
CA ASP A 275 -10.53 -11.90 -3.90
C ASP A 275 -11.50 -11.70 -5.08
N PRO A 276 -12.58 -10.91 -4.92
CA PRO A 276 -13.59 -10.79 -5.97
C PRO A 276 -13.03 -10.15 -7.25
N GLY A 277 -12.08 -9.22 -7.11
CA GLY A 277 -11.44 -8.55 -8.24
C GLY A 277 -10.60 -9.50 -9.08
N PHE A 278 -9.80 -10.34 -8.45
CA PHE A 278 -8.96 -11.33 -9.12
C PHE A 278 -9.80 -12.43 -9.78
N MET A 279 -10.90 -12.86 -9.15
CA MET A 279 -11.82 -13.82 -9.78
C MET A 279 -12.48 -13.24 -11.04
N LEU A 280 -12.80 -11.94 -11.05
CA LEU A 280 -13.27 -11.24 -12.26
C LEU A 280 -12.19 -11.18 -13.36
N VAL A 281 -10.90 -11.08 -13.00
CA VAL A 281 -9.80 -11.19 -13.98
C VAL A 281 -9.86 -12.54 -14.68
N LEU A 282 -9.88 -13.64 -13.93
CA LEU A 282 -9.93 -15.00 -14.49
C LEU A 282 -11.17 -15.21 -15.38
N GLN A 283 -12.33 -14.74 -14.90
CA GLN A 283 -13.58 -14.81 -15.65
C GLN A 283 -13.50 -14.05 -16.98
N ASN A 284 -13.00 -12.81 -16.99
CA ASN A 284 -12.87 -12.01 -18.20
C ASN A 284 -11.85 -12.58 -19.20
N CYS A 285 -10.91 -13.39 -18.72
CA CYS A 285 -9.89 -14.03 -19.53
C CYS A 285 -10.26 -15.44 -19.98
N GLU A 286 -11.45 -15.92 -19.63
CA GLU A 286 -11.90 -17.30 -19.91
C GLU A 286 -10.88 -18.34 -19.39
N ILE A 287 -10.35 -18.11 -18.19
CA ILE A 287 -9.45 -19.02 -17.48
C ILE A 287 -10.23 -19.65 -16.34
N ASP A 288 -10.28 -21.00 -16.31
CA ASP A 288 -10.90 -21.72 -15.21
C ASP A 288 -10.13 -21.47 -13.91
N PRO A 289 -10.80 -21.03 -12.83
CA PRO A 289 -10.11 -20.72 -11.58
C PRO A 289 -9.43 -21.93 -10.94
N ASP A 290 -10.04 -23.11 -10.97
CA ASP A 290 -9.46 -24.29 -10.35
C ASP A 290 -8.20 -24.73 -11.09
N ASP A 291 -8.21 -24.65 -12.42
CA ASP A 291 -7.02 -24.88 -13.24
C ASP A 291 -5.92 -23.86 -12.95
N PHE A 292 -6.26 -22.57 -12.85
CA PHE A 292 -5.29 -21.51 -12.53
C PHE A 292 -4.61 -21.76 -11.18
N PHE A 293 -5.39 -22.03 -10.13
CA PHE A 293 -4.85 -22.25 -8.79
C PHE A 293 -4.12 -23.59 -8.66
N ALA A 294 -4.49 -24.61 -9.43
CA ALA A 294 -3.70 -25.84 -9.53
C ALA A 294 -2.32 -25.54 -10.16
N GLY A 295 -2.30 -24.79 -11.26
CA GLY A 295 -1.05 -24.38 -11.92
C GLY A 295 -0.14 -23.53 -11.02
N LEU A 296 -0.73 -22.76 -10.10
CA LEU A 296 -0.01 -21.93 -9.15
C LEU A 296 0.61 -22.73 -8.01
N LYS A 297 -0.09 -23.76 -7.53
CA LYS A 297 0.46 -24.75 -6.60
C LYS A 297 1.62 -25.52 -7.25
N ASP A 298 1.47 -25.94 -8.50
CA ASP A 298 2.56 -26.59 -9.25
C ASP A 298 3.77 -25.66 -9.37
N ALA A 299 3.55 -24.37 -9.65
CA ALA A 299 4.61 -23.38 -9.72
C ALA A 299 5.32 -23.15 -8.36
N GLU A 300 4.58 -23.21 -7.26
CA GLU A 300 5.14 -23.14 -5.91
C GLU A 300 6.00 -24.37 -5.57
N GLU A 301 5.54 -25.58 -5.90
CA GLU A 301 6.30 -26.82 -5.73
C GLU A 301 7.60 -26.80 -6.55
N LEU A 302 7.58 -26.15 -7.71
CA LEU A 302 8.76 -25.90 -8.55
C LEU A 302 9.64 -24.74 -8.06
N GLY A 303 9.25 -24.03 -7.00
CA GLY A 303 9.97 -22.88 -6.45
C GLY A 303 9.89 -21.61 -7.29
N ILE A 304 9.02 -21.57 -8.32
CA ILE A 304 8.85 -20.42 -9.23
C ILE A 304 8.24 -19.24 -8.49
N THR A 305 7.31 -19.50 -7.57
CA THR A 305 6.63 -18.46 -6.77
C THR A 305 7.44 -17.97 -5.57
N ARG A 306 8.50 -18.68 -5.17
CA ARG A 306 9.32 -18.37 -3.99
C ARG A 306 10.35 -17.27 -4.21
N GLN A 307 10.64 -16.92 -5.46
CA GLN A 307 11.64 -15.91 -5.81
C GLN A 307 11.03 -14.92 -6.79
N LEU A 308 10.95 -13.65 -6.38
CA LEU A 308 10.67 -12.59 -7.33
C LEU A 308 11.79 -12.55 -8.38
N PRO A 309 11.49 -12.10 -9.62
CA PRO A 309 12.51 -11.86 -10.62
C PRO A 309 13.69 -11.02 -10.08
N PRO A 310 14.92 -11.26 -10.56
CA PRO A 310 16.11 -10.56 -10.07
C PRO A 310 15.96 -9.04 -10.06
N GLY A 311 16.31 -8.42 -8.93
CA GLY A 311 16.24 -6.96 -8.73
C GLY A 311 14.86 -6.43 -8.35
N GLN A 312 13.84 -7.28 -8.16
CA GLN A 312 12.56 -6.87 -7.59
C GLN A 312 12.62 -6.76 -6.06
N ILE A 313 11.87 -5.81 -5.52
CA ILE A 313 11.78 -5.55 -4.09
C ILE A 313 10.72 -6.46 -3.46
N HIS A 314 11.12 -7.22 -2.44
CA HIS A 314 10.21 -7.92 -1.53
C HIS A 314 9.80 -6.95 -0.42
N SER A 315 8.67 -6.24 -0.57
CA SER A 315 8.31 -5.12 0.34
C SER A 315 8.30 -5.50 1.82
N LEU A 316 7.79 -6.69 2.17
CA LEU A 316 7.77 -7.16 3.55
C LEU A 316 9.20 -7.32 4.13
N GLU A 317 10.06 -8.03 3.40
CA GLU A 317 11.42 -8.38 3.82
C GLU A 317 12.40 -7.20 3.74
N HIS A 318 12.29 -6.38 2.69
CA HIS A 318 13.26 -5.35 2.36
C HIS A 318 12.90 -3.97 2.93
N LEU A 319 11.62 -3.72 3.23
CA LEU A 319 11.13 -2.39 3.63
C LEU A 319 10.43 -2.42 4.98
N MET A 320 9.34 -3.19 5.12
CA MET A 320 8.47 -3.13 6.31
C MET A 320 9.18 -3.65 7.57
N LEU A 321 9.68 -4.90 7.54
CA LEU A 321 10.31 -5.51 8.71
C LEU A 321 11.59 -4.76 9.13
N PRO A 322 12.48 -4.33 8.21
CA PRO A 322 13.60 -3.46 8.57
C PRO A 322 13.16 -2.12 9.16
N ALA A 323 12.07 -1.53 8.67
CA ALA A 323 11.53 -0.28 9.24
C ALA A 323 11.03 -0.48 10.68
N LEU A 324 10.26 -1.56 10.93
CA LEU A 324 9.78 -1.92 12.27
C LEU A 324 10.94 -2.22 13.23
N ALA A 325 11.98 -2.92 12.75
CA ALA A 325 13.20 -3.19 13.50
C ALA A 325 13.90 -1.89 13.91
N ARG A 326 14.05 -0.95 12.96
CA ARG A 326 14.76 0.32 13.13
C ARG A 326 14.17 1.19 14.26
N VAL A 327 12.86 1.13 14.47
CA VAL A 327 12.17 1.92 15.51
C VAL A 327 11.90 1.14 16.79
N GLY A 328 12.37 -0.12 16.89
CA GLY A 328 12.28 -0.92 18.11
C GLY A 328 10.98 -1.72 18.29
N LEU A 329 10.16 -1.88 17.24
CA LEU A 329 8.89 -2.62 17.32
C LEU A 329 9.05 -4.15 17.14
N LEU A 330 10.27 -4.66 17.02
CA LEU A 330 10.56 -6.09 17.07
C LEU A 330 11.03 -6.49 18.47
N THR A 331 10.14 -6.35 19.45
CA THR A 331 10.40 -6.73 20.85
C THR A 331 10.63 -8.25 20.98
N PRO A 332 11.27 -8.73 22.06
CA PRO A 332 11.44 -10.17 22.28
C PRO A 332 10.13 -10.95 22.26
N HIS A 333 9.03 -10.35 22.76
CA HIS A 333 7.71 -10.97 22.75
C HIS A 333 7.16 -11.06 21.32
N ILE A 334 7.18 -9.96 20.57
CA ILE A 334 6.66 -9.92 19.19
C ILE A 334 7.47 -10.80 18.24
N ARG A 335 8.78 -10.93 18.43
CA ARG A 335 9.60 -11.89 17.66
C ARG A 335 9.09 -13.32 17.80
N LYS A 336 8.71 -13.73 19.01
CA LYS A 336 8.11 -15.05 19.25
C LYS A 336 6.80 -15.22 18.48
N GLN A 337 6.00 -14.16 18.39
CA GLN A 337 4.74 -14.20 17.60
C GLN A 337 5.02 -14.34 16.10
N TYR A 338 6.02 -13.65 15.55
CA TYR A 338 6.46 -13.84 14.16
C TYR A 338 6.95 -15.26 13.89
N ASP A 339 7.77 -15.81 14.79
CA ASP A 339 8.25 -17.20 14.71
C ASP A 339 7.08 -18.20 14.75
N GLU A 340 6.13 -18.02 15.67
CA GLU A 340 4.93 -18.87 15.80
C GLU A 340 4.00 -18.77 14.59
N ALA A 341 3.92 -17.59 13.96
CA ALA A 341 3.17 -17.37 12.73
C ALA A 341 3.91 -17.86 11.47
N GLY A 342 5.19 -18.24 11.58
CA GLY A 342 6.01 -18.65 10.44
C GLY A 342 6.34 -17.51 9.46
N ILE A 343 6.35 -16.26 9.95
CA ILE A 343 6.66 -15.07 9.16
C ILE A 343 8.14 -14.73 9.37
N PRO A 344 9.00 -14.87 8.35
CA PRO A 344 10.44 -14.58 8.50
C PRO A 344 10.68 -13.11 8.84
N VAL A 345 11.56 -12.86 9.81
CA VAL A 345 11.96 -11.50 10.20
C VAL A 345 13.27 -11.13 9.52
N SER A 346 13.29 -9.96 8.85
CA SER A 346 14.48 -9.34 8.27
C SER A 346 14.71 -7.97 8.90
N GLU A 347 15.97 -7.68 9.21
CA GLU A 347 16.39 -6.40 9.80
C GLU A 347 17.42 -5.67 8.93
N ASP A 348 17.69 -6.17 7.72
CA ASP A 348 18.68 -5.56 6.83
C ASP A 348 18.15 -4.24 6.27
N PRO A 349 18.72 -3.08 6.66
CA PRO A 349 18.18 -1.79 6.26
C PRO A 349 18.73 -1.32 4.91
N ARG A 350 19.59 -2.09 4.22
CA ARG A 350 20.31 -1.61 3.02
C ARG A 350 19.35 -1.15 1.92
N ILE A 351 18.34 -1.96 1.62
CA ILE A 351 17.37 -1.65 0.57
C ILE A 351 16.44 -0.52 1.03
N LEU A 352 15.92 -0.58 2.26
CA LEU A 352 15.14 0.51 2.85
C LEU A 352 15.85 1.86 2.75
N HIS A 353 17.10 1.94 3.19
CA HIS A 353 17.91 3.17 3.11
C HIS A 353 18.15 3.63 1.68
N ALA A 354 18.34 2.71 0.73
CA ALA A 354 18.50 3.08 -0.68
C ALA A 354 17.20 3.68 -1.25
N MET A 355 16.04 3.12 -0.87
CA MET A 355 14.74 3.57 -1.37
C MET A 355 14.27 4.90 -0.76
N GLU A 356 14.70 5.24 0.46
CA GLU A 356 14.50 6.58 1.07
C GLU A 356 15.12 7.72 0.23
N GLY A 357 16.02 7.41 -0.70
CA GLY A 357 16.60 8.36 -1.64
C GLY A 357 15.66 8.82 -2.76
N GLY A 358 14.50 8.18 -2.94
CA GLY A 358 13.54 8.55 -3.99
C GLY A 358 13.99 8.22 -5.41
N HIS A 359 14.88 7.23 -5.55
CA HIS A 359 15.35 6.73 -6.83
C HIS A 359 15.02 5.25 -6.98
N PRO A 360 14.79 4.75 -8.22
CA PRO A 360 14.57 3.32 -8.45
C PRO A 360 15.76 2.48 -7.96
N VAL A 361 15.46 1.40 -7.23
CA VAL A 361 16.44 0.48 -6.63
C VAL A 361 16.28 -0.92 -7.23
N ALA A 362 17.35 -1.69 -7.28
CA ALA A 362 17.32 -3.13 -7.52
C ALA A 362 17.73 -3.84 -6.22
N ALA A 363 16.97 -4.87 -5.82
CA ALA A 363 17.35 -5.74 -4.70
C ALA A 363 18.57 -6.62 -5.03
#